data_AF-B0CDB9-F1
#
_entry.id   AF-B0CDB9-F1
#
_cell.length_a   1.000
_cell.length_b   1.000
_cell.length_c   1.000
_cell.angle_alpha   90.00
_cell.angle_beta   90.00
_cell.angle_gamma   90.00
#
_symmetry.space_group_name_H-M   'P 1'
#
loop_
_entity.id
_entity.type
_entity.pdbx_description
1 polymer ?
#
loop_
_entity_poly.entity_id
_entity_poly.type
_entity_poly.pdbx_seq_one_letter_code
_entity_poly.pdbx_strand_id
1 'polypeptide(L)'
;MKRINLLGLILPVQLMAAPAFAAKTCSPYRVNYESAISQGLITRPSLVNNAGQSWNLFQVAMRRNDRIEAASRAAQYLVILSEYAGTRQANQARHNIEQEMVGYYQQPVEVAMPMFEVILENSPDCLKQ
;
A
#
# COMPACT_ATOMS: atom_id res chain seq x y z
N MET A 1 -35.13 -31.38 -51.90
CA MET A 1 -35.31 -29.96 -51.54
C MET A 1 -36.18 -29.85 -50.29
N LYS A 2 -35.63 -29.40 -49.16
CA LYS A 2 -36.33 -28.59 -48.14
C LYS A 2 -35.31 -28.15 -47.08
N ARG A 3 -35.07 -26.85 -47.01
CA ARG A 3 -34.31 -26.18 -45.96
C ARG A 3 -35.25 -25.95 -44.78
N ILE A 4 -34.77 -26.20 -43.56
CA ILE A 4 -35.26 -25.50 -42.36
C ILE A 4 -34.02 -25.07 -41.58
N ASN A 5 -33.77 -23.77 -41.61
CA ASN A 5 -32.92 -23.06 -40.66
C ASN A 5 -33.64 -23.01 -39.32
N LEU A 6 -32.96 -23.24 -38.21
CA LEU A 6 -33.23 -22.47 -37.00
C LEU A 6 -31.95 -22.29 -36.18
N LEU A 7 -31.72 -21.02 -35.86
CA LEU A 7 -30.69 -20.49 -34.99
C LEU A 7 -30.79 -21.01 -33.55
N GLY A 8 -29.66 -20.96 -32.85
CA GLY A 8 -29.56 -20.96 -31.38
C GLY A 8 -28.50 -21.94 -30.91
N LEU A 9 -27.50 -21.61 -30.10
CA LEU A 9 -27.11 -20.37 -29.45
C LEU A 9 -25.64 -20.61 -29.06
N ILE A 10 -24.78 -19.64 -29.36
CA ILE A 10 -23.37 -19.61 -28.96
C ILE A 10 -23.32 -19.44 -27.44
N LEU A 11 -22.47 -20.20 -26.75
CA LEU A 11 -21.72 -19.71 -25.59
C LEU A 11 -20.58 -20.68 -25.25
N PRO A 12 -19.32 -20.38 -25.61
CA PRO A 12 -18.19 -20.97 -24.90
C PRO A 12 -18.20 -20.37 -23.49
N VAL A 13 -18.39 -21.21 -22.48
CA VAL A 13 -18.17 -20.81 -21.08
C VAL A 13 -16.66 -20.60 -20.91
N GLN A 14 -16.20 -19.40 -21.25
CA GLN A 14 -14.91 -18.92 -20.82
C GLN A 14 -15.04 -18.61 -19.33
N LEU A 15 -14.73 -19.60 -18.50
CA LEU A 15 -14.49 -19.39 -17.08
C LEU A 15 -13.16 -18.61 -16.96
N MET A 16 -13.20 -17.31 -17.22
CA MET A 16 -12.15 -16.43 -16.78
C MET A 16 -12.22 -16.37 -15.27
N ALA A 17 -11.44 -17.22 -14.62
CA ALA A 17 -10.97 -16.93 -13.28
C ALA A 17 -10.14 -15.65 -13.39
N ALA A 18 -10.83 -14.50 -13.28
CA ALA A 18 -10.16 -13.25 -13.03
C ALA A 18 -9.28 -13.49 -11.79
N PRO A 19 -7.98 -13.18 -11.82
CA PRO A 19 -7.17 -13.26 -10.62
C PRO A 19 -7.86 -12.37 -9.58
N ALA A 20 -8.09 -12.94 -8.40
CA ALA A 20 -8.44 -12.18 -7.22
C ALA A 20 -7.25 -11.26 -6.88
N PHE A 21 -7.08 -10.19 -7.65
CA PHE A 21 -6.42 -9.00 -7.16
C PHE A 21 -7.31 -8.55 -6.01
N ALA A 22 -6.87 -8.92 -4.79
CA ALA A 22 -7.42 -8.38 -3.56
C ALA A 22 -7.70 -6.89 -3.81
N ALA A 23 -8.96 -6.50 -3.68
CA ALA A 23 -9.38 -5.11 -3.90
C ALA A 23 -8.37 -4.23 -3.18
N LYS A 24 -7.59 -3.43 -3.93
CA LYS A 24 -6.64 -2.48 -3.37
C LYS A 24 -7.46 -1.62 -2.42
N THR A 25 -7.36 -1.89 -1.12
CA THR A 25 -8.13 -1.18 -0.12
C THR A 25 -7.75 0.29 -0.23
N CYS A 26 -8.76 1.12 -0.38
CA CYS A 26 -8.64 2.56 -0.58
C CYS A 26 -8.26 3.30 0.69
N SER A 27 -7.31 2.77 1.47
CA SER A 27 -6.82 3.45 2.64
C SER A 27 -5.99 4.67 2.21
N PRO A 28 -6.09 5.80 2.93
CA PRO A 28 -5.24 6.96 2.66
C PRO A 28 -3.75 6.59 2.63
N TYR A 29 -3.33 5.64 3.47
CA TYR A 29 -1.99 5.09 3.46
C TYR A 29 -1.64 4.40 2.14
N ARG A 30 -2.51 3.55 1.58
CA ARG A 30 -2.26 2.91 0.29
C ARG A 30 -2.14 3.94 -0.83
N VAL A 31 -3.04 4.91 -0.89
CA VAL A 31 -3.05 5.96 -1.93
C VAL A 31 -1.76 6.76 -1.91
N ASN A 32 -1.39 7.29 -0.74
CA ASN A 32 -0.18 8.08 -0.58
C ASN A 32 1.09 7.25 -0.82
N TYR A 33 1.08 5.95 -0.50
CA TYR A 33 2.23 5.06 -0.71
C TYR A 33 2.48 4.84 -2.20
N GLU A 34 1.42 4.54 -2.94
CA GLU A 34 1.51 4.35 -4.38
C GLU A 34 1.84 5.69 -5.08
N SER A 35 1.34 6.82 -4.58
CA SER A 35 1.70 8.15 -5.05
C SER A 35 3.20 8.45 -4.84
N ALA A 36 3.73 8.20 -3.64
CA ALA A 36 5.15 8.40 -3.34
C ALA A 36 6.07 7.53 -4.21
N ILE A 37 5.65 6.29 -4.51
CA ILE A 37 6.35 5.43 -5.48
C ILE A 37 6.30 6.02 -6.89
N SER A 38 5.12 6.47 -7.34
CA SER A 38 4.96 7.03 -8.70
C SER A 38 5.76 8.31 -8.93
N GLN A 39 5.97 9.11 -7.88
CA GLN A 39 6.76 10.35 -7.91
C GLN A 39 8.28 10.09 -7.72
N GLY A 40 8.69 8.85 -7.46
CA GLY A 40 10.09 8.49 -7.22
C GLY A 40 10.63 8.95 -5.87
N LEU A 41 9.77 9.31 -4.92
CA LEU A 41 10.16 9.71 -3.57
C LEU A 41 10.66 8.52 -2.74
N ILE A 42 10.08 7.34 -2.99
CA ILE A 42 10.54 6.06 -2.43
C ILE A 42 10.59 5.00 -3.54
N THR A 43 11.52 4.06 -3.41
CA THR A 43 11.53 2.87 -4.27
C THR A 43 10.60 1.82 -3.68
N ARG A 44 9.84 1.09 -4.51
CA ARG A 44 8.98 0.02 -4.02
C ARG A 44 9.82 -1.05 -3.31
N PRO A 45 9.67 -1.24 -1.98
CA PRO A 45 10.36 -2.30 -1.27
C PRO A 45 9.86 -3.68 -1.72
N SER A 46 10.68 -4.70 -1.48
CA SER A 46 10.28 -6.09 -1.74
C SER A 46 9.02 -6.47 -0.97
N LEU A 47 8.27 -7.44 -1.51
CA LEU A 47 7.06 -7.94 -0.87
C LEU A 47 7.36 -8.58 0.50
N VAL A 48 6.40 -8.47 1.40
CA VAL A 48 6.43 -9.04 2.75
C VAL A 48 5.10 -9.72 3.04
N ASN A 49 5.10 -10.71 3.93
CA ASN A 49 3.92 -11.49 4.27
C ASN A 49 2.95 -10.75 5.20
N ASN A 50 3.45 -9.81 6.01
CA ASN A 50 2.64 -9.06 6.96
C ASN A 50 3.36 -7.79 7.46
N ALA A 51 2.64 -6.99 8.26
CA ALA A 51 3.15 -5.77 8.88
C ALA A 51 4.38 -6.04 9.76
N GLY A 52 4.37 -7.09 10.58
CA GLY A 52 5.49 -7.42 11.46
C GLY A 52 6.80 -7.68 10.71
N GLN A 53 6.74 -8.32 9.54
CA GLN A 53 7.92 -8.48 8.69
C GLN A 53 8.43 -7.13 8.15
N SER A 54 7.52 -6.25 7.73
CA SER A 54 7.88 -4.89 7.29
C SER A 54 8.55 -4.09 8.42
N TRP A 55 8.01 -4.19 9.63
CA TRP A 55 8.58 -3.57 10.84
C TRP A 55 10.01 -4.06 11.12
N ASN A 56 10.24 -5.37 11.05
CA ASN A 56 11.57 -5.93 11.25
C ASN A 56 12.58 -5.40 10.22
N LEU A 57 12.17 -5.28 8.94
CA LEU A 57 13.02 -4.74 7.88
C LEU A 57 13.28 -3.24 8.06
N PHE A 58 12.29 -2.48 8.55
CA PHE A 58 12.48 -1.09 8.98
C PHE A 58 13.58 -0.98 10.05
N GLN A 59 13.51 -1.78 11.13
CA GLN A 59 14.54 -1.77 12.17
C GLN A 59 15.93 -2.19 11.64
N VAL A 60 15.98 -3.14 10.69
CA VAL A 60 17.23 -3.55 10.03
C VAL A 60 17.81 -2.40 9.21
N ALA A 61 16.99 -1.70 8.43
CA ALA A 61 17.41 -0.57 7.63
C ALA A 61 17.93 0.58 8.50
N MET A 62 17.24 0.89 9.62
CA MET A 62 17.74 1.85 10.61
C MET A 62 19.12 1.48 11.14
N ARG A 63 19.31 0.22 11.58
CA ARG A 63 20.62 -0.27 12.05
C ARG A 63 21.72 -0.18 11.00
N ARG A 64 21.37 -0.28 9.72
CA ARG A 64 22.30 -0.11 8.59
C ARG A 64 22.54 1.35 8.21
N ASN A 65 21.90 2.29 8.91
CA ASN A 65 21.86 3.71 8.58
C ASN A 65 21.31 3.98 7.16
N ASP A 66 20.47 3.08 6.64
CA ASP A 66 19.81 3.21 5.34
C ASP A 66 18.45 3.87 5.53
N ARG A 67 18.47 5.21 5.51
CA ARG A 67 17.29 6.03 5.81
C ARG A 67 16.18 5.87 4.77
N ILE A 68 16.54 5.65 3.50
CA ILE A 68 15.57 5.54 2.40
C ILE A 68 14.88 4.17 2.47
N GLU A 69 15.63 3.10 2.70
CA GLU A 69 15.03 1.78 2.92
C GLU A 69 14.18 1.78 4.21
N ALA A 70 14.65 2.42 5.28
CA ALA A 70 13.87 2.55 6.52
C ALA A 70 12.52 3.24 6.27
N ALA A 71 12.53 4.40 5.61
CA ALA A 71 11.32 5.11 5.20
C ALA A 71 10.38 4.25 4.36
N SER A 72 10.92 3.54 3.36
CA SER A 72 10.15 2.68 2.47
C SER A 72 9.48 1.51 3.21
N ARG A 73 10.19 0.90 4.17
CA ARG A 73 9.68 -0.20 5.01
C ARG A 73 8.68 0.25 6.07
N ALA A 74 8.89 1.43 6.64
CA ALA A 74 7.93 2.07 7.54
C ALA A 74 6.61 2.39 6.80
N ALA A 75 6.69 2.92 5.59
CA ALA A 75 5.53 3.16 4.75
C ALA A 75 4.78 1.85 4.40
N GLN A 76 5.51 0.81 3.99
CA GLN A 76 4.94 -0.53 3.72
C GLN A 76 4.24 -1.10 4.98
N TYR A 77 4.81 -0.90 6.17
CA TYR A 77 4.21 -1.31 7.44
C TYR A 77 2.88 -0.59 7.68
N LEU A 78 2.85 0.73 7.55
CA LEU A 78 1.65 1.55 7.80
C LEU A 78 0.52 1.23 6.83
N VAL A 79 0.85 0.95 5.57
CA VAL A 79 -0.13 0.46 4.59
C VAL A 79 -0.74 -0.85 5.07
N ILE A 80 0.06 -1.89 5.31
CA ILE A 80 -0.47 -3.21 5.71
C ILE A 80 -1.28 -3.10 7.01
N LEU A 81 -0.80 -2.32 7.98
CA LEU A 81 -1.50 -2.09 9.24
C LEU A 81 -2.84 -1.37 9.02
N SER A 82 -2.90 -0.36 8.15
CA SER A 82 -4.13 0.38 7.86
C SER A 82 -5.20 -0.51 7.23
N GLU A 83 -4.79 -1.46 6.39
CA GLU A 83 -5.69 -2.37 5.68
C GLU A 83 -6.21 -3.49 6.57
N TYR A 84 -5.39 -3.92 7.54
CA TYR A 84 -5.75 -4.99 8.47
C TYR A 84 -6.45 -4.49 9.74
N ALA A 85 -5.96 -3.40 10.33
CA ALA A 85 -6.39 -2.90 11.64
C ALA A 85 -7.12 -1.54 11.57
N GLY A 86 -7.12 -0.88 10.42
CA GLY A 86 -7.79 0.41 10.20
C GLY A 86 -6.86 1.63 10.32
N THR A 87 -7.30 2.74 9.73
CA THR A 87 -6.53 4.00 9.64
C THR A 87 -6.18 4.60 11.00
N ARG A 88 -7.04 4.43 12.03
CA ARG A 88 -6.79 4.98 13.37
C ARG A 88 -5.56 4.34 14.02
N GLN A 89 -5.45 3.02 13.93
CA GLN A 89 -4.33 2.24 14.45
C GLN A 89 -3.06 2.56 13.67
N ALA A 90 -3.15 2.70 12.35
CA ALA A 90 -2.03 3.15 11.52
C ALA A 90 -1.54 4.55 11.90
N ASN A 91 -2.44 5.49 12.19
CA ASN A 91 -2.06 6.84 12.66
C ASN A 91 -1.32 6.81 14.00
N GLN A 92 -1.75 5.98 14.93
CA GLN A 92 -1.03 5.82 16.20
C GLN A 92 0.36 5.21 15.98
N ALA A 93 0.46 4.20 15.11
CA ALA A 93 1.74 3.58 14.79
C ALA A 93 2.69 4.51 14.03
N ARG A 94 2.16 5.42 13.20
CA ARG A 94 2.92 6.46 12.50
C ARG A 94 3.66 7.34 13.49
N HIS A 95 3.01 7.77 14.57
CA HIS A 95 3.67 8.58 15.60
C HIS A 95 4.84 7.86 16.25
N ASN A 96 4.73 6.55 16.50
CA ASN A 96 5.85 5.78 17.05
C ASN A 96 7.03 5.70 16.08
N ILE A 97 6.76 5.47 14.79
CA ILE A 97 7.78 5.50 13.73
C ILE A 97 8.46 6.86 13.67
N GLU A 98 7.68 7.95 13.77
CA GLU A 98 8.22 9.29 13.75
C GLU A 98 9.21 9.52 14.88
N GLN A 99 8.87 9.10 16.10
CA GLN A 99 9.75 9.20 17.26
C GLN A 99 11.01 8.34 17.09
N GLU A 100 10.89 7.11 16.56
CA GLU A 100 12.05 6.24 16.32
C GLU A 100 13.00 6.84 15.27
N MET A 101 12.46 7.34 14.15
CA MET A 101 13.24 7.98 13.10
C MET A 101 13.93 9.25 13.58
N VAL A 102 13.25 10.10 14.35
CA VAL A 102 13.85 11.30 14.95
C VAL A 102 14.93 10.93 15.95
N GLY A 103 14.67 9.94 16.82
CA GLY A 103 15.64 9.49 17.81
C GLY A 103 16.89 8.89 17.17
N TYR A 104 16.73 8.11 16.10
CA TYR A 104 17.83 7.42 15.43
C TYR A 104 18.65 8.33 14.51
N TYR A 105 17.98 9.17 13.72
CA TYR A 105 18.64 10.00 12.69
C TYR A 105 18.84 11.46 13.09
N GLN A 106 18.30 11.91 14.23
CA GLN A 106 18.34 13.30 14.69
C GLN A 106 17.78 14.30 13.66
N GLN A 107 16.91 13.85 12.77
CA GLN A 107 16.29 14.68 11.73
C GLN A 107 14.77 14.48 11.73
N PRO A 108 13.98 15.54 11.48
CA PRO A 108 12.54 15.42 11.34
C PRO A 108 12.20 14.47 10.18
N VAL A 109 11.19 13.63 10.41
CA VAL A 109 10.73 12.56 9.52
C VAL A 109 10.34 13.09 8.13
N GLU A 110 9.90 14.34 8.07
CA GLU A 110 9.55 15.09 6.85
C GLU A 110 10.60 15.01 5.75
N VAL A 111 11.88 14.81 6.10
CA VAL A 111 12.99 14.73 5.12
C VAL A 111 13.25 13.30 4.59
N ALA A 112 12.70 12.25 5.20
CA ALA A 112 12.88 10.86 4.72
C ALA A 112 11.59 10.11 4.38
N MET A 113 10.50 10.45 5.04
CA MET A 113 9.16 10.14 4.60
C MET A 113 8.47 11.48 4.53
N PRO A 114 8.31 12.11 3.34
CA PRO A 114 7.32 13.18 3.22
C PRO A 114 6.04 12.59 3.78
N MET A 115 5.69 13.01 4.99
CA MET A 115 4.73 12.29 5.79
C MET A 115 3.46 12.28 4.97
N PHE A 116 2.99 11.07 4.72
CA PHE A 116 1.64 10.76 4.27
C PHE A 116 0.71 11.79 4.89
N GLU A 117 0.40 12.86 4.16
CA GLU A 117 -0.48 13.88 4.68
C GLU A 117 -1.72 13.10 5.10
N VAL A 118 -2.12 13.30 6.36
CA VAL A 118 -3.36 12.70 6.84
C VAL A 118 -4.44 13.41 6.04
N ILE A 119 -4.78 12.84 4.88
CA ILE A 119 -6.00 13.16 4.17
C ILE A 119 -7.10 12.60 5.07
N LEU A 120 -7.47 13.40 6.07
CA LEU A 120 -8.78 13.33 6.69
C LEU A 120 -9.76 13.63 5.55
N GLU A 121 -10.67 12.67 5.33
CA GLU A 121 -11.61 12.58 4.21
C GLU A 121 -11.06 11.90 2.95
N ASN A 122 -11.28 10.58 2.90
CA ASN A 122 -11.51 9.78 1.69
C ASN A 122 -11.08 10.45 0.38
N SER A 123 -9.89 10.10 -0.12
CA SER A 123 -9.49 10.48 -1.48
C SER A 123 -10.61 10.11 -2.46
N PRO A 124 -11.19 11.07 -3.21
CA PRO A 124 -12.33 10.83 -4.10
C PRO A 124 -12.01 9.90 -5.27
N ASP A 125 -10.71 9.67 -5.54
CA ASP A 125 -10.24 8.73 -6.56
C ASP A 125 -10.58 7.27 -6.23
N CYS A 126 -10.99 7.02 -4.99
CA CYS A 126 -11.45 5.74 -4.49
C CYS A 126 -12.97 5.57 -4.45
N LEU A 127 -13.74 6.59 -4.84
CA LEU A 127 -15.22 6.55 -4.88
C LEU A 127 -15.79 6.11 -6.23
N LYS A 128 -14.93 5.74 -7.20
CA LYS A 128 -15.34 5.29 -8.55
C LYS A 128 -15.05 3.81 -8.79
N GLN A 129 -15.49 2.93 -7.88
CA GLN A 129 -15.67 1.50 -8.16
C GLN A 129 -17.08 1.08 -7.80
#